data_AF-A0A7K9AWR5-F1
#
_entry.id   AF-A0A7K9AWR5-F1
#
_cell.length_a   1.000
_cell.length_b   1.000
_cell.length_c   1.000
_cell.angle_alpha   90.00
_cell.angle_beta   90.00
_cell.angle_gamma   90.00
#
_symmetry.space_group_name_H-M   'P 1'
#
loop_
_entity.id
_entity.type
_entity.pdbx_description
1 polymer ?
#
loop_
_entity_poly.entity_id
_entity_poly.type
_entity_poly.pdbx_seq_one_letter_code
_entity_poly.pdbx_strand_id
1 'polypeptide(L)'
;MQHTTCTEDRIYHALERCLHGLSRDAVSSRWAAGLCLNCWSLQELVSRDAGNYLILVEKILSKAKEVQEKCDYDLVTPLALLFYYAVLYAPHFPPGSDLLLKAASIYHNFLTWPVPYCNIFRELL
;
A
#
# COMPACT_ATOMS: atom_id res chain seq x y z
N MET A 1 12.28 -6.08 -23.98
CA MET A 1 11.89 -4.96 -23.08
C MET A 1 10.37 -4.89 -22.91
N GLN A 2 9.74 -5.90 -22.28
CA GLN A 2 8.27 -5.95 -22.03
C GLN A 2 7.89 -6.66 -20.71
N HIS A 3 8.86 -7.13 -19.91
CA HIS A 3 8.57 -7.91 -18.70
C HIS A 3 8.24 -7.07 -17.46
N THR A 4 8.62 -5.79 -17.42
CA THR A 4 8.42 -4.93 -16.25
C THR A 4 6.97 -4.50 -16.07
N THR A 5 6.28 -4.11 -17.16
CA THR A 5 4.89 -3.63 -17.12
C THR A 5 3.89 -4.72 -16.72
N CYS A 6 4.08 -5.96 -17.19
CA CYS A 6 3.18 -7.07 -16.83
C CYS A 6 3.25 -7.43 -15.33
N THR A 7 4.45 -7.44 -14.73
CA THR A 7 4.59 -7.69 -13.29
C THR A 7 4.00 -6.54 -12.47
N GLU A 8 4.27 -5.31 -12.89
CA GLU A 8 3.74 -4.10 -12.27
C GLU A 8 2.20 -4.07 -12.26
N ASP A 9 1.57 -4.38 -13.40
CA ASP A 9 0.11 -4.46 -13.52
C ASP A 9 -0.47 -5.55 -12.61
N ARG A 10 0.21 -6.69 -12.49
CA ARG A 10 -0.21 -7.79 -11.61
C ARG A 10 -0.11 -7.41 -10.13
N ILE A 11 0.96 -6.70 -9.74
CA ILE A 11 1.13 -6.20 -8.37
C ILE A 11 0.03 -5.19 -8.06
N TYR A 12 -0.22 -4.25 -8.99
CA TYR A 12 -1.29 -3.27 -8.83
C TYR A 12 -2.66 -3.93 -8.69
N HIS A 13 -2.99 -4.89 -9.56
CA HIS A 13 -4.26 -5.61 -9.49
C HIS A 13 -4.40 -6.40 -8.17
N ALA A 14 -3.34 -7.08 -7.72
CA ALA A 14 -3.34 -7.80 -6.45
C ALA A 14 -3.51 -6.85 -5.24
N LEU A 15 -2.88 -5.67 -5.28
CA LEU A 15 -3.07 -4.61 -4.28
C LEU A 15 -4.53 -4.14 -4.24
N GLU A 16 -5.13 -3.82 -5.38
CA GLU A 16 -6.52 -3.39 -5.45
C GLU A 16 -7.47 -4.44 -4.88
N ARG A 17 -7.23 -5.73 -5.16
CA ARG A 17 -8.01 -6.83 -4.57
C ARG A 17 -7.88 -6.92 -3.05
N CYS A 18 -6.72 -6.59 -2.49
CA CYS A 18 -6.53 -6.54 -1.04
C CYS A 18 -7.35 -5.40 -0.43
N LEU A 19 -7.43 -4.24 -1.11
CA LEU A 19 -8.10 -3.05 -0.60
C LEU A 19 -9.63 -3.05 -0.82
N HIS A 20 -10.12 -3.65 -1.90
CA HIS A 20 -11.53 -3.61 -2.30
C HIS A 20 -12.51 -4.13 -1.23
N GLY A 21 -12.07 -5.03 -0.35
CA GLY A 21 -12.91 -5.62 0.69
C GLY A 21 -12.73 -5.00 2.08
N LEU A 22 -12.02 -3.88 2.21
CA LEU A 22 -11.66 -3.29 3.51
C LEU A 22 -12.47 -2.05 3.90
N SER A 23 -13.37 -1.58 3.03
CA SER A 23 -14.31 -0.49 3.38
C SER A 23 -15.29 -0.95 4.47
N ARG A 24 -15.73 0.03 5.29
CA ARG A 24 -16.42 -0.12 6.59
C ARG A 24 -17.61 -1.09 6.60
N ASP A 25 -18.23 -1.34 5.45
CA ASP A 25 -19.38 -2.24 5.29
C ASP A 25 -19.02 -3.74 5.17
N ALA A 26 -17.74 -4.08 5.08
CA ALA A 26 -17.27 -5.44 4.83
C ALA A 26 -16.98 -6.28 6.10
N VAL A 27 -17.19 -5.73 7.31
CA VAL A 27 -16.94 -6.41 8.61
C VAL A 27 -18.02 -7.46 8.94
N SER A 28 -18.58 -8.10 7.94
CA SER A 28 -19.28 -9.37 8.07
C SER A 28 -18.23 -10.48 7.93
N SER A 29 -18.08 -11.30 8.97
CA SER A 29 -17.10 -12.39 9.18
C SER A 29 -16.91 -13.41 8.04
N ARG A 30 -17.59 -13.24 6.91
CA ARG A 30 -17.57 -14.09 5.72
C ARG A 30 -16.44 -13.75 4.72
N TRP A 31 -15.69 -12.67 4.93
CA TRP A 31 -14.69 -12.16 3.97
C TRP A 31 -13.21 -12.33 4.40
N ALA A 32 -12.94 -12.80 5.63
CA ALA A 32 -11.58 -12.95 6.12
C ALA A 32 -10.74 -13.92 5.26
N ALA A 33 -11.32 -15.04 4.80
CA ALA A 33 -10.59 -15.99 3.96
C ALA A 33 -10.22 -15.40 2.58
N GLY A 34 -11.12 -14.64 1.95
CA GLY A 34 -10.87 -13.99 0.67
C GLY A 34 -9.79 -12.91 0.77
N LEU A 35 -9.83 -12.12 1.84
CA LEU A 35 -8.79 -11.14 2.15
C LEU A 35 -7.44 -11.82 2.39
N CYS A 36 -7.38 -12.86 3.24
CA CYS A 36 -6.16 -13.61 3.49
C CYS A 36 -5.56 -14.20 2.20
N LEU A 37 -6.38 -14.75 1.32
CA LEU A 37 -5.93 -15.28 0.03
C LEU A 37 -5.40 -14.17 -0.90
N ASN A 38 -6.04 -13.00 -0.91
CA ASN A 38 -5.56 -11.86 -1.68
C ASN A 38 -4.22 -11.35 -1.13
N CYS A 39 -4.10 -11.18 0.18
CA CYS A 39 -2.86 -10.76 0.84
C CYS A 39 -1.73 -11.77 0.61
N TRP A 40 -2.02 -13.07 0.77
CA TRP A 40 -1.08 -14.14 0.47
C TRP A 40 -0.65 -14.13 -0.99
N SER A 41 -1.59 -13.97 -1.93
CA SER A 41 -1.26 -13.89 -3.36
C SER A 41 -0.39 -12.69 -3.70
N LEU A 42 -0.64 -11.54 -3.08
CA LEU A 42 0.19 -10.35 -3.23
C LEU A 42 1.60 -10.61 -2.67
N GLN A 43 1.69 -11.18 -1.46
CA GLN A 43 2.94 -11.55 -0.82
C GLN A 43 3.76 -12.51 -1.69
N GLU A 44 3.15 -13.58 -2.20
CA GLU A 44 3.80 -14.55 -3.09
C GLU A 44 4.26 -13.92 -4.42
N LEU A 45 3.57 -12.88 -4.89
CA LEU A 45 3.97 -12.17 -6.10
C LEU A 45 5.21 -11.29 -5.84
N VAL A 46 5.20 -10.53 -4.73
CA VAL A 46 6.29 -9.60 -4.42
C VAL A 46 7.52 -10.30 -3.85
N SER A 47 7.36 -11.46 -3.20
CA SER A 47 8.47 -12.23 -2.64
C SER A 47 9.36 -12.90 -3.70
N ARG A 48 8.94 -12.95 -4.97
CA ARG A 48 9.70 -13.57 -6.07
C ARG A 48 10.96 -12.82 -6.44
N ASP A 49 10.94 -11.50 -6.28
CA ASP A 49 12.06 -10.62 -6.62
C ASP A 49 12.03 -9.43 -5.65
N ALA A 50 13.17 -9.13 -5.05
CA ALA A 50 13.23 -8.09 -4.03
C ALA A 50 12.91 -6.68 -4.57
N GLY A 51 13.08 -6.44 -5.87
CA GLY A 51 12.65 -5.22 -6.55
C GLY A 51 11.13 -5.07 -6.67
N ASN A 52 10.36 -6.17 -6.60
CA ASN A 52 8.90 -6.10 -6.61
C ASN A 52 8.34 -5.38 -5.37
N TYR A 53 9.04 -5.41 -4.24
CA TYR A 53 8.65 -4.63 -3.07
C TYR A 53 8.75 -3.12 -3.33
N LEU A 54 9.73 -2.66 -4.12
CA LEU A 54 9.82 -1.25 -4.52
C LEU A 54 8.66 -0.86 -5.43
N ILE A 55 8.28 -1.73 -6.37
CA ILE A 55 7.10 -1.54 -7.21
C ILE A 55 5.83 -1.48 -6.34
N LEU A 56 5.70 -2.39 -5.36
CA LEU A 56 4.59 -2.39 -4.42
C LEU A 56 4.53 -1.08 -3.62
N VAL A 57 5.65 -0.59 -3.10
CA VAL A 57 5.74 0.72 -2.42
C VAL A 57 5.23 1.83 -3.35
N GLU A 58 5.69 1.88 -4.60
CA GLU A 58 5.25 2.90 -5.55
C GLU A 58 3.74 2.86 -5.82
N LYS A 59 3.15 1.66 -5.94
CA LYS A 59 1.71 1.49 -6.12
C LYS A 59 0.92 1.87 -4.88
N ILE A 60 1.40 1.52 -3.69
CA ILE A 60 0.81 1.94 -2.42
C ILE A 60 0.82 3.46 -2.30
N LEU A 61 1.94 4.13 -2.63
CA LEU A 61 2.03 5.59 -2.58
C LEU A 61 1.08 6.25 -3.59
N SER A 62 0.98 5.70 -4.80
CA SER A 62 0.04 6.19 -5.80
C SER A 62 -1.41 6.05 -5.31
N LYS A 63 -1.74 4.91 -4.70
CA LYS A 63 -3.07 4.68 -4.12
C LYS A 63 -3.36 5.56 -2.90
N ALA A 64 -2.36 5.79 -2.06
CA ALA A 64 -2.47 6.68 -0.91
C ALA A 64 -2.79 8.11 -1.34
N LYS A 65 -2.19 8.58 -2.43
CA LYS A 65 -2.53 9.88 -3.03
C LYS A 65 -3.97 9.93 -3.54
N GLU A 66 -4.45 8.90 -4.23
CA GLU A 66 -5.86 8.82 -4.65
C GLU A 66 -6.82 8.85 -3.45
N VAL A 67 -6.48 8.12 -2.38
CA VAL A 67 -7.24 8.11 -1.13
C VAL A 67 -7.27 9.50 -0.49
N GLN A 68 -6.16 10.24 -0.56
CA GLN A 68 -6.12 11.62 -0.09
C GLN A 68 -7.07 12.52 -0.89
N GLU A 69 -7.01 12.45 -2.21
CA GLU A 69 -7.83 13.25 -3.11
C GLU A 69 -9.33 12.95 -2.96
N LYS A 70 -9.68 11.69 -2.65
CA LYS A 70 -11.06 11.24 -2.46
C LYS A 70 -11.56 11.33 -1.02
N CYS A 71 -10.70 11.67 -0.07
CA CYS A 71 -10.99 11.62 1.37
C CYS A 71 -11.52 10.24 1.82
N ASP A 72 -10.93 9.15 1.32
CA ASP A 72 -11.37 7.78 1.63
C ASP A 72 -10.75 7.27 2.94
N TYR A 73 -11.39 7.61 4.05
CA TYR A 73 -10.93 7.29 5.39
C TYR A 73 -10.78 5.79 5.68
N ASP A 74 -11.56 4.93 5.03
CA ASP A 74 -11.57 3.50 5.32
C ASP A 74 -10.25 2.82 4.90
N LEU A 75 -9.62 3.33 3.84
CA LEU A 75 -8.40 2.75 3.27
C LEU A 75 -7.12 3.30 3.91
N VAL A 76 -7.22 4.31 4.78
CA VAL A 76 -6.07 4.95 5.43
C VAL A 76 -5.26 3.94 6.24
N THR A 77 -5.90 3.22 7.17
CA THR A 77 -5.23 2.23 8.03
C THR A 77 -4.67 1.05 7.23
N PRO A 78 -5.45 0.41 6.33
CA PRO A 78 -4.92 -0.65 5.46
C PRO A 78 -3.68 -0.25 4.65
N LEU A 79 -3.69 0.95 4.05
CA LEU A 79 -2.57 1.43 3.25
C LEU A 79 -1.33 1.70 4.10
N ALA A 80 -1.49 2.24 5.31
CA ALA A 80 -0.38 2.45 6.24
C ALA A 80 0.30 1.11 6.61
N LEU A 81 -0.50 0.08 6.93
CA LEU A 81 0.01 -1.25 7.26
C LEU A 81 0.71 -1.93 6.07
N LEU A 82 0.12 -1.85 4.87
CA LEU A 82 0.72 -2.39 3.66
C LEU A 82 2.02 -1.65 3.29
N PHE A 83 2.08 -0.33 3.49
CA PHE A 83 3.29 0.45 3.28
C PHE A 83 4.40 -0.01 4.23
N TYR A 84 4.10 -0.10 5.52
CA TYR A 84 5.07 -0.55 6.52
C TYR A 84 5.61 -1.94 6.19
N TYR A 85 4.72 -2.88 5.84
CA TYR A 85 5.11 -4.20 5.35
C TYR A 85 6.03 -4.10 4.13
N ALA A 86 5.62 -3.38 3.09
CA ALA A 86 6.40 -3.32 1.85
C ALA A 86 7.79 -2.70 2.05
N VAL A 87 7.92 -1.68 2.91
CA VAL A 87 9.19 -1.05 3.24
C VAL A 87 10.09 -1.97 4.07
N LEU A 88 9.54 -2.71 5.04
CA LEU A 88 10.31 -3.66 5.86
C LEU A 88 10.98 -4.76 5.03
N TYR A 89 10.31 -5.22 3.98
CA TYR A 89 10.82 -6.28 3.09
C TYR A 89 11.56 -5.75 1.86
N ALA A 90 11.54 -4.44 1.62
CA ALA A 90 12.34 -3.84 0.56
C ALA A 90 13.84 -3.95 0.92
N PRO A 91 14.69 -4.50 0.03
CA PRO A 91 16.08 -4.81 0.35
C PRO A 91 16.95 -3.56 0.53
N HIS A 92 16.73 -2.55 -0.31
CA HIS A 92 17.34 -1.22 -0.27
C HIS A 92 16.61 -0.31 -1.27
N PHE A 93 16.53 0.97 -0.96
CA PHE A 93 16.06 1.97 -1.93
C PHE A 93 17.23 2.33 -2.87
N PRO A 94 17.02 2.32 -4.20
CA PRO A 94 18.07 2.67 -5.15
C PRO A 94 18.61 4.09 -4.90
N PRO A 95 19.93 4.33 -5.03
CA PRO A 95 20.47 5.67 -4.91
C PRO A 95 19.86 6.58 -5.99
N GLY A 96 19.32 7.72 -5.56
CA GLY A 96 18.60 8.66 -6.45
C GLY A 96 17.10 8.36 -6.62
N SER A 97 16.56 7.32 -5.97
CA SER A 97 15.11 7.11 -5.92
C SER A 97 14.42 8.21 -5.11
N ASP A 98 13.32 8.73 -5.65
CA ASP A 98 12.45 9.71 -5.00
C ASP A 98 11.34 9.07 -4.15
N LEU A 99 11.27 7.74 -4.07
CA LEU A 99 10.20 7.02 -3.39
C LEU A 99 10.02 7.44 -1.93
N LEU A 100 11.13 7.62 -1.19
CA LEU A 100 11.07 8.06 0.21
C LEU A 100 10.64 9.53 0.34
N LEU A 101 11.07 10.40 -0.58
CA LEU A 101 10.63 11.80 -0.61
C LEU A 101 9.13 11.89 -0.94
N LYS A 102 8.67 11.08 -1.90
CA LYS A 102 7.25 10.94 -2.26
C LYS A 102 6.44 10.41 -1.07
N ALA A 103 6.94 9.39 -0.38
CA ALA A 103 6.32 8.86 0.83
C ALA A 103 6.20 9.93 1.92
N ALA A 104 7.30 10.63 2.22
CA ALA A 104 7.29 11.71 3.20
C ALA A 104 6.26 12.77 2.84
N SER A 105 6.24 13.27 1.59
CA SER A 105 5.28 14.27 1.15
C SER A 105 3.83 13.81 1.32
N ILE A 106 3.51 12.56 0.95
CA ILE A 106 2.16 12.01 1.08
C ILE A 106 1.79 11.84 2.55
N TYR A 107 2.64 11.19 3.35
CA TYR A 107 2.32 10.89 4.75
C TYR A 107 2.26 12.13 5.65
N HIS A 108 3.03 13.18 5.37
CA HIS A 108 2.89 14.46 6.06
C HIS A 108 1.53 15.11 5.79
N ASN A 109 0.96 14.97 4.60
CA ASN A 109 -0.38 15.48 4.33
C ASN A 109 -1.44 14.76 5.18
N PHE A 110 -1.29 13.45 5.44
CA PHE A 110 -2.21 12.74 6.34
C PHE A 110 -2.12 13.21 7.80
N LEU A 111 -1.01 13.84 8.23
CA LEU A 111 -0.94 14.45 9.58
C LEU A 111 -1.92 15.62 9.75
N THR A 112 -2.39 16.22 8.66
CA THR A 112 -3.39 17.30 8.68
C THR A 112 -4.83 16.79 8.79
N TRP A 113 -5.04 15.46 8.69
CA TRP A 113 -6.37 14.85 8.75
C TRP A 113 -6.92 14.85 10.19
N PRO A 114 -8.25 14.73 10.37
CA PRO A 114 -8.84 14.65 11.69
C PRO A 114 -8.40 13.38 12.44
N VAL A 115 -8.43 13.46 13.77
CA VAL A 115 -8.28 12.29 14.66
C VAL A 115 -9.39 11.28 14.37
N PRO A 116 -9.11 9.96 14.31
CA PRO A 116 -7.86 9.29 14.68
C PRO A 116 -6.84 9.13 13.54
N TYR A 117 -7.16 9.52 12.32
CA TYR A 117 -6.40 9.17 11.12
C TYR A 117 -4.99 9.76 11.09
N CYS A 118 -4.81 10.99 11.58
CA CYS A 118 -3.49 11.60 11.69
C CYS A 118 -2.57 10.89 12.70
N ASN A 119 -3.11 10.25 13.74
CA ASN A 119 -2.29 9.55 14.74
C ASN A 119 -1.60 8.32 14.16
N ILE A 120 -2.23 7.65 13.19
CA ILE A 120 -1.66 6.47 12.52
C ILE A 120 -0.30 6.78 11.91
N PHE A 121 -0.16 7.97 11.31
CA PHE A 121 1.08 8.39 10.64
C PHE A 121 2.06 9.09 11.56
N ARG A 122 1.65 9.42 12.80
CA ARG A 122 2.54 10.04 13.78
C ARG A 122 3.57 9.06 14.34
N GLU A 123 3.25 7.77 14.35
CA GLU A 123 4.19 6.71 14.71
C GLU A 123 5.01 6.20 13.50
N LEU A 124 4.54 6.50 12.28
CA LEU A 124 5.14 6.03 11.03
C LEU A 124 6.24 6.99 10.50
N LEU A 125 6.23 8.25 10.93
CA LEU A 125 7.19 9.30 10.62
C LEU A 125 8.11 9.59 11.82
#